data_AF-A0A2W6DVZ3-F1
#
_entry.id   AF-A0A2W6DVZ3-F1
#
_cell.length_a   1.000
_cell.length_b   1.000
_cell.length_c   1.000
_cell.angle_alpha   90.00
_cell.angle_beta   90.00
_cell.angle_gamma   90.00
#
_symmetry.space_group_name_H-M   'P 1'
#
loop_
_entity.id
_entity.type
_entity.pdbx_description
1 polymer ?
#
loop_
_entity_poly.entity_id
_entity_poly.type
_entity_poly.pdbx_seq_one_letter_code
_entity_poly.pdbx_strand_id
1 'polypeptide(L)'
;MADVQIAAELELGTRRRGDSSSSSSSTTRELLLGVARSLPAPLAELVEQLLAEGEEAAAVSVAVGAANRLCSRPRRRATEPEIRLDPGRAQACNGCPELVRCGGAAAGCSWERCRGRCGSCGVRCPARRDLAAWQRDVGGLGLEDLNRVFPAVPRLPPLVPVVESNELLRWGVAGEWPTWALSLANAHSKRTGAPWSTWTDGGSGGGSPPERLRAAGARRLVLTGVMNDQRLAALWPAVAQRRLVVGFDLVLAPAWSVYETDPRLEHLYAIRQSALVADLMARVGPVVPTLNWYRRQDLDRQLAWLEKTEAAAIAVDCSTLSGARRWREVRSALAYIRTVLPHVELHLYGASSADRVEDLVAFDRVVLYSARPAALARTRQILDEGLRPRPGPEDPGLCLLTSLGHLLDRLSR
;
A
#
# COMPACT_ATOMS: atom_id res chain seq x y z
N MET A 1 9.43 -47.79 -10.04
CA MET A 1 10.15 -46.82 -10.89
C MET A 1 9.12 -45.95 -11.58
N ALA A 2 8.79 -44.81 -10.99
CA ALA A 2 7.89 -43.82 -11.56
C ALA A 2 8.40 -42.45 -11.11
N ASP A 3 9.08 -41.75 -12.02
CA ASP A 3 9.52 -40.39 -11.82
C ASP A 3 8.37 -39.44 -12.14
N VAL A 4 8.05 -38.61 -11.16
CA VAL A 4 7.16 -37.46 -11.27
C VAL A 4 8.06 -36.23 -11.09
N GLN A 5 8.34 -35.51 -12.18
CA GLN A 5 8.90 -34.17 -12.11
C GLN A 5 7.81 -33.15 -12.43
N ILE A 6 7.45 -32.41 -11.38
CA ILE A 6 6.52 -31.28 -11.36
C ILE A 6 7.29 -30.04 -11.82
N ALA A 7 6.94 -29.52 -13.00
CA ALA A 7 7.28 -28.17 -13.40
C ALA A 7 6.21 -27.22 -12.83
N ALA A 8 6.62 -26.33 -11.92
CA ALA A 8 5.77 -25.28 -11.38
C ALA A 8 5.87 -24.03 -12.27
N GLU A 9 4.95 -23.92 -13.23
CA GLU A 9 4.69 -22.67 -13.94
C GLU A 9 3.95 -21.70 -13.01
N LEU A 10 4.67 -20.65 -12.61
CA LEU A 10 4.08 -19.40 -12.14
C LEU A 10 3.51 -18.67 -13.36
N GLU A 11 2.30 -19.07 -13.78
CA GLU A 11 1.53 -18.32 -14.76
C GLU A 11 1.08 -16.98 -14.14
N LEU A 12 1.95 -15.99 -14.30
CA LEU A 12 1.62 -14.58 -14.24
C LEU A 12 0.58 -14.31 -15.33
N GLY A 13 -0.62 -13.92 -14.90
CA GLY A 13 -1.76 -13.61 -15.76
C GLY A 13 -1.35 -12.81 -17.00
N THR A 14 -1.68 -13.40 -18.15
CA THR A 14 -1.48 -12.84 -19.48
C THR A 14 -2.13 -11.45 -19.59
N ARG A 15 -1.28 -10.42 -19.69
CA ARG A 15 -1.68 -9.04 -19.93
C ARG A 15 -2.08 -8.88 -21.40
N ARG A 16 -3.37 -8.69 -21.67
CA ARG A 16 -3.82 -8.06 -22.93
C ARG A 16 -3.57 -6.56 -22.83
N ARG A 17 -2.78 -6.00 -23.75
CA ARG A 17 -2.72 -4.56 -24.02
C ARG A 17 -4.08 -4.13 -24.56
N GLY A 18 -4.88 -3.49 -23.73
CA GLY A 18 -6.01 -2.68 -24.14
C GLY A 18 -5.61 -1.22 -24.00
N ASP A 19 -5.50 -0.52 -25.13
CA ASP A 19 -5.39 0.93 -25.17
C ASP A 19 -6.78 1.53 -24.90
N SER A 20 -7.05 1.86 -23.64
CA SER A 20 -8.12 2.78 -23.25
C SER A 20 -7.60 3.61 -22.07
N SER A 21 -6.99 4.75 -22.37
CA SER A 21 -5.98 5.42 -21.53
C SER A 21 -6.34 6.87 -21.15
N SER A 22 -7.55 7.16 -20.69
CA SER A 22 -7.90 8.51 -20.20
C SER A 22 -7.85 8.70 -18.67
N SER A 23 -8.00 7.65 -17.86
CA SER A 23 -8.26 7.83 -16.41
C SER A 23 -7.04 8.00 -15.49
N SER A 24 -5.84 7.54 -15.86
CA SER A 24 -4.65 7.62 -14.98
C SER A 24 -3.87 8.95 -15.14
N SER A 25 -3.97 9.59 -16.31
CA SER A 25 -3.46 10.96 -16.50
C SER A 25 -4.30 11.98 -15.74
N SER A 26 -5.63 11.77 -15.63
CA SER A 26 -6.50 12.68 -14.87
C SER A 26 -6.15 12.71 -13.38
N THR A 27 -5.95 11.55 -12.72
CA THR A 27 -5.60 11.50 -11.30
C THR A 27 -4.23 12.14 -11.02
N THR A 28 -3.23 11.87 -11.87
CA THR A 28 -1.89 12.48 -11.74
C THR A 28 -1.97 14.01 -11.82
N ARG A 29 -2.72 14.53 -12.81
CA ARG A 29 -2.97 15.97 -12.97
C ARG A 29 -3.70 16.57 -11.78
N GLU A 30 -4.76 15.93 -11.30
CA GLU A 30 -5.53 16.39 -10.12
C GLU A 30 -4.67 16.51 -8.86
N LEU A 31 -3.79 15.53 -8.63
CA LEU A 31 -2.84 15.50 -7.52
C LEU A 31 -1.83 16.66 -7.64
N LEU A 32 -1.25 16.84 -8.82
CA LEU A 32 -0.26 17.90 -9.05
C LEU A 32 -0.87 19.30 -8.96
N LEU A 33 -2.11 19.50 -9.42
CA LEU A 33 -2.85 20.75 -9.18
C LEU A 33 -3.16 20.96 -7.69
N GLY A 34 -3.40 19.87 -6.95
CA GLY A 34 -3.50 19.93 -5.49
C GLY A 34 -2.20 20.37 -4.82
N VAL A 35 -1.06 19.87 -5.31
CA VAL A 35 0.27 20.32 -4.88
C VAL A 35 0.48 21.79 -5.24
N ALA A 36 0.22 22.22 -6.47
CA ALA A 36 0.44 23.60 -6.93
C ALA A 36 -0.24 24.65 -6.04
N ARG A 37 -1.48 24.40 -5.61
CA ARG A 37 -2.24 25.25 -4.66
C ARG A 37 -1.54 25.45 -3.30
N SER A 38 -0.58 24.59 -3.00
CA SER A 38 0.20 24.56 -1.77
C SER A 38 1.55 25.24 -1.89
N LEU A 39 1.99 25.56 -3.12
CA LEU A 39 3.30 26.11 -3.41
C LEU A 39 3.27 27.65 -3.45
N PRO A 40 4.44 28.32 -3.29
CA PRO A 40 4.61 29.72 -3.67
C PRO A 40 4.20 29.95 -5.13
N ALA A 41 3.62 31.12 -5.42
CA ALA A 41 3.05 31.45 -6.74
C ALA A 41 3.96 31.11 -7.93
N PRO A 42 5.27 31.44 -7.95
CA PRO A 42 6.12 31.11 -9.10
C PRO A 42 6.28 29.60 -9.35
N LEU A 43 6.27 28.79 -8.29
CA LEU A 43 6.35 27.33 -8.41
C LEU A 43 5.00 26.71 -8.76
N ALA A 44 3.91 27.30 -8.26
CA ALA A 44 2.56 26.90 -8.63
C ALA A 44 2.31 27.13 -10.12
N GLU A 45 2.61 28.33 -10.62
CA GLU A 45 2.51 28.72 -12.03
C GLU A 45 3.36 27.81 -12.92
N LEU A 46 4.59 27.49 -12.51
CA LEU A 46 5.44 26.56 -13.25
C LEU A 46 4.86 25.14 -13.32
N VAL A 47 4.34 24.60 -12.22
CA VAL A 47 3.68 23.28 -12.23
C VAL A 47 2.45 23.30 -13.14
N GLU A 48 1.63 24.35 -13.07
CA GLU A 48 0.44 24.50 -13.91
C GLU A 48 0.78 24.64 -15.39
N GLN A 49 1.83 25.39 -15.72
CA GLN A 49 2.35 25.55 -17.08
C GLN A 49 2.84 24.21 -17.64
N LEU A 50 3.69 23.49 -16.90
CA LEU A 50 4.19 22.18 -17.32
C LEU A 50 3.04 21.19 -17.55
N LEU A 51 2.01 21.23 -16.70
CA LEU A 51 0.80 20.44 -16.92
C LEU A 51 0.03 20.86 -18.17
N ALA A 52 -0.07 22.16 -18.48
CA ALA A 52 -0.72 22.66 -19.69
C ALA A 52 0.03 22.22 -20.97
N GLU A 53 1.35 22.13 -20.90
CA GLU A 53 2.25 21.70 -21.99
C GLU A 53 2.32 20.16 -22.15
N GLY A 54 1.70 19.39 -21.24
CA GLY A 54 1.77 17.93 -21.25
C GLY A 54 3.05 17.35 -20.65
N GLU A 55 3.91 18.20 -20.07
CA GLU A 55 5.17 17.85 -19.42
C GLU A 55 4.97 17.32 -17.99
N GLU A 56 4.12 16.28 -17.86
CA GLU A 56 3.73 15.71 -16.57
C GLU A 56 4.94 15.27 -15.73
N ALA A 57 5.97 14.67 -16.35
CA ALA A 57 7.15 14.19 -15.64
C ALA A 57 7.96 15.35 -15.03
N ALA A 58 8.11 16.45 -15.75
CA ALA A 58 8.75 17.66 -15.24
C ALA A 58 7.90 18.29 -14.11
N ALA A 59 6.57 18.34 -14.28
CA ALA A 59 5.66 18.83 -13.26
C ALA A 59 5.78 18.03 -11.95
N VAL A 60 5.86 16.69 -12.01
CA VAL A 60 6.11 15.85 -10.83
C VAL A 60 7.43 16.23 -10.16
N SER A 61 8.52 16.34 -10.93
CA SER A 61 9.84 16.64 -10.37
C SER A 61 9.89 18.00 -9.68
N VAL A 62 9.30 19.04 -10.28
CA VAL A 62 9.17 20.38 -9.66
C VAL A 62 8.33 20.30 -8.39
N ALA A 63 7.17 19.64 -8.46
CA ALA A 63 6.24 19.51 -7.34
C ALA A 63 6.87 18.78 -6.14
N VAL A 64 7.58 17.66 -6.37
CA VAL A 64 8.30 16.90 -5.34
C VAL A 64 9.38 17.78 -4.70
N GLY A 65 10.24 18.38 -5.52
CA GLY A 65 11.33 19.24 -5.01
C GLY A 65 10.83 20.47 -4.25
N ALA A 66 9.66 21.00 -4.61
CA ALA A 66 9.03 22.10 -3.89
C ALA A 66 8.37 21.63 -2.58
N ALA A 67 7.61 20.53 -2.60
CA ALA A 67 6.93 19.98 -1.44
C ALA A 67 7.91 19.70 -0.29
N ASN A 68 9.05 19.06 -0.58
CA ASN A 68 10.03 18.70 0.44
C ASN A 68 10.75 19.93 1.04
N ARG A 69 10.88 21.03 0.28
CA ARG A 69 11.46 22.28 0.78
C ARG A 69 10.51 23.09 1.67
N LEU A 70 9.20 22.87 1.53
CA LEU A 70 8.17 23.61 2.26
C LEU A 70 7.80 23.00 3.62
N CYS A 71 8.37 21.84 3.99
CA CYS A 71 8.04 21.06 5.20
C CYS A 71 8.36 21.72 6.56
N SER A 72 8.65 23.03 6.60
CA SER A 72 8.98 23.78 7.84
C SER A 72 7.98 24.88 8.20
N ARG A 73 6.93 25.11 7.39
CA ARG A 73 5.91 26.13 7.69
C ARG A 73 4.70 25.52 8.39
N PRO A 74 4.26 26.06 9.55
CA PRO A 74 3.00 25.66 10.17
C PRO A 74 1.88 25.93 9.17
N ARG A 75 1.13 24.89 8.83
CA ARG A 75 0.20 24.94 7.71
C ARG A 75 -1.24 25.10 8.19
N ARG A 76 -2.01 25.82 7.36
CA ARG A 76 -3.46 25.98 7.45
C ARG A 76 -4.08 24.59 7.43
N ARG A 77 -4.87 24.27 8.47
CA ARG A 77 -5.66 23.03 8.60
C ARG A 77 -6.30 22.70 7.26
N ALA A 78 -6.26 21.44 6.83
CA ALA A 78 -6.93 21.04 5.60
C ALA A 78 -8.39 21.49 5.70
N THR A 79 -8.82 22.39 4.82
CA THR A 79 -10.24 22.70 4.67
C THR A 79 -10.95 21.39 4.35
N GLU A 80 -12.16 21.20 4.86
CA GLU A 80 -12.95 20.00 4.52
C GLU A 80 -12.87 19.74 3.01
N PRO A 81 -12.66 18.48 2.61
CA PRO A 81 -12.44 18.15 1.20
C PRO A 81 -13.60 18.70 0.38
N GLU A 82 -13.31 19.66 -0.51
CA GLU A 82 -14.30 20.16 -1.45
C GLU A 82 -14.66 19.01 -2.40
N ILE A 83 -15.82 18.42 -2.16
CA ILE A 83 -16.34 17.30 -2.94
C ILE A 83 -16.69 17.82 -4.33
N ARG A 84 -15.85 17.47 -5.31
CA ARG A 84 -16.11 17.77 -6.71
C ARG A 84 -16.97 16.70 -7.31
N LEU A 85 -18.20 17.07 -7.64
CA LEU A 85 -19.08 16.22 -8.42
C LEU A 85 -18.60 16.17 -9.87
N ASP A 86 -18.56 14.97 -10.44
CA ASP A 86 -18.32 14.74 -11.85
C ASP A 86 -19.47 15.40 -12.65
N PRO A 87 -19.15 16.41 -13.49
CA PRO A 87 -20.17 17.13 -14.26
C PRO A 87 -20.81 16.24 -15.35
N GLY A 88 -20.11 15.19 -15.79
CA GLY A 88 -20.59 14.22 -16.78
C GLY A 88 -21.17 12.94 -16.16
N ARG A 89 -21.45 12.91 -14.86
CA ARG A 89 -21.91 11.70 -14.16
C ARG A 89 -23.19 11.12 -14.76
N ALA A 90 -23.32 9.79 -14.71
CA ALA A 90 -24.54 9.11 -15.11
C ALA A 90 -25.75 9.57 -14.30
N GLN A 91 -26.94 9.58 -14.92
CA GLN A 91 -28.20 9.94 -14.25
C GLN A 91 -28.47 9.11 -13.00
N ALA A 92 -28.08 7.83 -13.01
CA ALA A 92 -28.19 6.92 -11.87
C ALA A 92 -27.44 7.41 -10.61
N CYS A 93 -26.45 8.30 -10.76
CA CYS A 93 -25.72 8.87 -9.62
C CYS A 93 -26.53 9.95 -8.87
N ASN A 94 -27.50 10.62 -9.50
CA ASN A 94 -28.18 11.78 -8.91
C ASN A 94 -29.03 11.44 -7.69
N GLY A 95 -29.53 10.21 -7.59
CA GLY A 95 -30.24 9.71 -6.41
C GLY A 95 -29.38 8.85 -5.48
N CYS A 96 -28.07 8.74 -5.74
CA CYS A 96 -27.20 7.86 -4.97
C CYS A 96 -26.82 8.53 -3.64
N PRO A 97 -27.06 7.89 -2.47
CA PRO A 97 -26.67 8.45 -1.17
C PRO A 97 -25.15 8.60 -1.01
N GLU A 98 -24.38 7.85 -1.81
CA GLU A 98 -22.92 7.90 -1.81
C GLU A 98 -22.33 8.89 -2.81
N LEU A 99 -23.16 9.65 -3.55
CA LEU A 99 -22.71 10.62 -4.55
C LEU A 99 -21.69 11.60 -3.97
N VAL A 100 -21.99 12.12 -2.78
CA VAL A 100 -21.15 13.06 -2.05
C VAL A 100 -19.78 12.43 -1.74
N ARG A 101 -19.71 11.13 -1.45
CA ARG A 101 -18.45 10.45 -1.14
C ARG A 101 -17.66 10.01 -2.36
N CYS A 102 -18.34 9.57 -3.41
CA CYS A 102 -17.69 8.99 -4.59
C CYS A 102 -17.39 10.00 -5.69
N GLY A 103 -18.04 11.17 -5.66
CA GLY A 103 -17.99 12.23 -6.67
C GLY A 103 -18.85 11.94 -7.90
N GLY A 104 -19.48 10.77 -8.00
CA GLY A 104 -20.19 10.32 -9.21
C GLY A 104 -19.22 9.86 -10.31
N ALA A 105 -19.73 9.09 -11.26
CA ALA A 105 -18.94 8.59 -12.39
C ALA A 105 -19.74 8.70 -13.68
N ALA A 106 -19.06 9.03 -14.77
CA ALA A 106 -19.65 9.12 -16.11
C ALA A 106 -20.45 7.86 -16.52
N ALA A 107 -19.90 6.67 -16.25
CA ALA A 107 -20.55 5.39 -16.52
C ALA A 107 -21.44 4.88 -15.36
N GLY A 108 -21.66 5.69 -14.33
CA GLY A 108 -22.32 5.28 -13.10
C GLY A 108 -21.50 4.25 -12.30
N CYS A 109 -22.16 3.43 -11.50
CA CYS A 109 -21.54 2.29 -10.80
C CYS A 109 -21.71 0.97 -11.57
N SER A 110 -21.76 1.05 -12.90
CA SER A 110 -21.75 -0.15 -13.73
C SER A 110 -20.38 -0.81 -13.61
N TRP A 111 -20.37 -2.14 -13.50
CA TRP A 111 -19.13 -2.90 -13.52
C TRP A 111 -18.86 -3.33 -14.96
N GLU A 112 -17.72 -2.94 -15.53
CA GLU A 112 -17.38 -3.20 -16.94
C GLU A 112 -17.44 -4.69 -17.31
N ARG A 113 -17.21 -5.57 -16.32
CA ARG A 113 -17.21 -7.03 -16.49
C ARG A 113 -18.49 -7.69 -15.96
N CYS A 114 -19.57 -6.94 -15.80
CA CYS A 114 -20.84 -7.46 -15.31
C CYS A 114 -21.39 -8.57 -16.23
N ARG A 115 -21.69 -9.72 -15.62
CA ARG A 115 -22.31 -10.88 -16.30
C ARG A 115 -23.78 -11.09 -15.94
N GLY A 116 -24.42 -10.09 -15.31
CA GLY A 116 -25.82 -10.16 -14.84
C GLY A 116 -26.05 -11.09 -13.62
N ARG A 117 -25.05 -11.85 -13.18
CA ARG A 117 -25.14 -12.79 -12.03
C ARG A 117 -24.89 -12.09 -10.68
N CYS A 118 -25.70 -11.08 -10.35
CA CYS A 118 -25.44 -10.20 -9.20
C CYS A 118 -25.49 -10.92 -7.84
N GLY A 119 -26.20 -12.06 -7.71
CA GLY A 119 -26.25 -12.85 -6.48
C GLY A 119 -24.99 -13.65 -6.16
N SER A 120 -24.08 -13.85 -7.12
CA SER A 120 -22.83 -14.59 -6.95
C SER A 120 -21.60 -13.79 -7.39
N CYS A 121 -21.78 -12.52 -7.73
CA CYS A 121 -20.68 -11.64 -8.10
C CYS A 121 -19.77 -11.40 -6.88
N GLY A 122 -18.49 -11.10 -7.05
CA GLY A 122 -17.62 -10.65 -5.95
C GLY A 122 -17.61 -9.13 -5.77
N VAL A 123 -18.19 -8.39 -6.72
CA VAL A 123 -18.10 -6.92 -6.81
C VAL A 123 -19.37 -6.28 -6.25
N ARG A 124 -19.18 -5.27 -5.39
CA ARG A 124 -20.19 -4.44 -4.73
C ARG A 124 -20.61 -3.33 -5.69
N CYS A 125 -21.78 -3.50 -6.27
CA CYS A 125 -22.43 -2.49 -7.12
C CYS A 125 -23.90 -2.33 -6.72
N PRO A 126 -24.58 -1.24 -7.13
CA PRO A 126 -25.98 -1.01 -6.78
C PRO A 126 -26.96 -2.11 -7.22
N ALA A 127 -26.59 -2.95 -8.20
CA ALA A 127 -27.44 -4.03 -8.69
C ALA A 127 -27.48 -5.28 -7.78
N ARG A 128 -26.64 -5.32 -6.72
CA ARG A 128 -26.61 -6.44 -5.77
C ARG A 128 -27.78 -6.38 -4.79
N ARG A 129 -28.38 -7.54 -4.51
CA ARG A 129 -29.46 -7.68 -3.52
C ARG A 129 -28.98 -7.64 -2.07
N ASP A 130 -27.75 -8.07 -1.83
CA ASP A 130 -27.13 -8.18 -0.50
C ASP A 130 -26.28 -6.95 -0.14
N LEU A 131 -26.20 -5.91 -0.99
CA LEU A 131 -25.31 -4.75 -0.78
C LEU A 131 -25.44 -4.12 0.62
N ALA A 132 -26.67 -3.99 1.13
CA ALA A 132 -26.91 -3.42 2.46
C ALA A 132 -26.35 -4.29 3.60
N ALA A 133 -26.23 -5.61 3.42
CA ALA A 133 -25.55 -6.47 4.40
C ALA A 133 -24.05 -6.16 4.43
N TRP A 134 -23.40 -6.09 3.27
CA TRP A 134 -21.99 -5.74 3.16
C TRP A 134 -21.69 -4.37 3.77
N GLN A 135 -22.50 -3.35 3.47
CA GLN A 135 -22.31 -2.02 4.06
C GLN A 135 -22.44 -2.04 5.59
N ARG A 136 -23.36 -2.84 6.14
CA ARG A 136 -23.47 -3.03 7.60
C ARG A 136 -22.25 -3.72 8.19
N ASP A 137 -21.67 -4.69 7.49
CA ASP A 137 -20.48 -5.42 7.96
C ASP A 137 -19.26 -4.52 8.17
N VAL A 138 -19.18 -3.38 7.45
CA VAL A 138 -18.12 -2.37 7.62
C VAL A 138 -18.60 -1.09 8.31
N GLY A 139 -19.83 -1.05 8.81
CA GLY A 139 -20.40 0.12 9.51
C GLY A 139 -20.64 1.34 8.62
N GLY A 140 -20.95 1.15 7.34
CA GLY A 140 -21.12 2.21 6.34
C GLY A 140 -19.84 2.52 5.56
N LEU A 141 -19.89 3.47 4.62
CA LEU A 141 -18.79 3.81 3.71
C LEU A 141 -18.05 5.13 4.05
N GLY A 142 -18.48 5.77 5.13
CA GLY A 142 -17.83 6.95 5.70
C GLY A 142 -16.49 6.62 6.35
N LEU A 143 -15.64 7.60 6.60
CA LEU A 143 -14.47 7.43 7.49
C LEU A 143 -14.65 8.22 8.79
N GLU A 144 -15.74 8.98 8.89
CA GLU A 144 -15.93 10.03 9.90
C GLU A 144 -16.17 9.44 11.30
N ASP A 145 -16.70 8.22 11.36
CA ASP A 145 -16.92 7.43 12.57
C ASP A 145 -15.66 6.72 13.08
N LEU A 146 -14.60 6.62 12.26
CA LEU A 146 -13.30 6.10 12.69
C LEU A 146 -12.51 7.23 13.37
N ASN A 147 -12.34 7.12 14.68
CA ASN A 147 -11.85 8.21 15.52
C ASN A 147 -10.75 7.79 16.49
N ARG A 148 -10.17 6.59 16.31
CA ARG A 148 -9.06 6.14 17.16
C ARG A 148 -7.80 6.94 16.86
N VAL A 149 -7.20 7.49 17.91
CA VAL A 149 -5.84 8.04 17.83
C VAL A 149 -4.85 6.90 17.61
N PHE A 150 -4.01 7.03 16.59
CA PHE A 150 -3.01 6.00 16.28
C PHE A 150 -1.87 6.02 17.29
N PRO A 151 -1.43 4.85 17.80
CA PRO A 151 -0.27 4.79 18.69
C PRO A 151 1.00 5.30 18.00
N ALA A 152 1.96 5.77 18.80
CA ALA A 152 3.27 6.17 18.30
C ALA A 152 3.97 5.00 17.57
N VAL A 153 4.62 5.30 16.45
CA VAL A 153 5.37 4.33 15.67
C VAL A 153 6.84 4.27 16.13
N PRO A 154 7.48 3.10 16.18
CA PRO A 154 8.90 3.00 16.50
C PRO A 154 9.73 3.56 15.35
N ARG A 155 10.86 4.20 15.67
CA ARG A 155 11.81 4.66 14.65
C ARG A 155 12.44 3.46 13.94
N LEU A 156 12.25 3.35 12.63
CA LEU A 156 12.78 2.27 11.81
C LEU A 156 14.02 2.71 11.00
N PRO A 157 14.87 1.76 10.53
CA PRO A 157 15.86 2.05 9.50
C PRO A 157 15.16 2.41 8.18
N PRO A 158 15.81 3.14 7.26
CA PRO A 158 15.25 3.50 5.95
C PRO A 158 14.96 2.29 5.05
N LEU A 159 15.53 1.12 5.36
CA LEU A 159 15.29 -0.14 4.66
C LEU A 159 14.92 -1.27 5.63
N VAL A 160 13.73 -1.83 5.42
CA VAL A 160 13.20 -2.99 6.15
C VAL A 160 13.00 -4.15 5.16
N PRO A 161 13.89 -5.16 5.16
CA PRO A 161 13.71 -6.37 4.35
C PRO A 161 12.46 -7.16 4.74
N VAL A 162 11.74 -7.66 3.74
CA VAL A 162 10.57 -8.54 3.91
C VAL A 162 11.00 -9.97 3.61
N VAL A 163 10.96 -10.85 4.61
CA VAL A 163 11.51 -12.22 4.54
C VAL A 163 10.55 -13.21 5.20
N GLU A 164 10.57 -14.47 4.78
CA GLU A 164 9.89 -15.53 5.52
C GLU A 164 10.65 -15.86 6.81
N SER A 165 9.93 -16.07 7.91
CA SER A 165 10.53 -16.35 9.22
C SER A 165 11.43 -17.59 9.19
N ASN A 166 10.97 -18.68 8.57
CA ASN A 166 11.75 -19.92 8.46
C ASN A 166 12.99 -19.77 7.58
N GLU A 167 12.95 -18.90 6.57
CA GLU A 167 14.13 -18.62 5.74
C GLU A 167 15.16 -17.84 6.54
N LEU A 168 14.73 -16.83 7.27
CA LEU A 168 15.60 -16.01 8.09
C LEU A 168 16.32 -16.82 9.18
N LEU A 169 15.60 -17.76 9.82
CA LEU A 169 16.16 -18.72 10.77
C LEU A 169 17.15 -19.68 10.10
N ARG A 170 16.78 -20.28 8.96
CA ARG A 170 17.62 -21.23 8.24
C ARG A 170 18.90 -20.60 7.70
N TRP A 171 18.83 -19.34 7.27
CA TRP A 171 19.98 -18.60 6.77
C TRP A 171 20.86 -18.05 7.90
N GLY A 172 20.43 -18.12 9.16
CA GLY A 172 21.24 -17.73 10.31
C GLY A 172 21.50 -16.23 10.42
N VAL A 173 20.72 -15.39 9.73
CA VAL A 173 20.96 -13.93 9.64
C VAL A 173 19.95 -13.07 10.43
N ALA A 174 19.14 -13.68 11.29
CA ALA A 174 18.10 -12.96 12.04
C ALA A 174 18.66 -11.83 12.93
N GLY A 175 19.86 -12.01 13.50
CA GLY A 175 20.54 -11.00 14.31
C GLY A 175 21.32 -9.94 13.53
N GLU A 176 21.46 -10.10 12.22
CA GLU A 176 22.38 -9.31 11.39
C GLU A 176 21.78 -7.99 10.86
N TRP A 177 20.45 -7.83 10.94
CA TRP A 177 19.77 -6.61 10.49
C TRP A 177 18.90 -6.01 11.61
N PRO A 178 18.84 -4.67 11.73
CA PRO A 178 18.15 -4.02 12.85
C PRO A 178 16.64 -4.25 12.89
N THR A 179 16.01 -4.52 11.75
CA THR A 179 14.55 -4.68 11.67
C THR A 179 14.17 -5.58 10.49
N TRP A 180 13.36 -6.61 10.75
CA TRP A 180 12.83 -7.50 9.71
C TRP A 180 11.32 -7.35 9.58
N ALA A 181 10.81 -7.45 8.37
CA ALA A 181 9.39 -7.53 8.10
C ALA A 181 8.99 -8.97 7.72
N LEU A 182 7.87 -9.44 8.28
CA LEU A 182 7.22 -10.69 7.90
C LEU A 182 5.90 -10.37 7.20
N SER A 183 5.54 -11.13 6.17
CA SER A 183 4.23 -10.96 5.54
C SER A 183 3.14 -11.69 6.32
N LEU A 184 2.05 -10.99 6.61
CA LEU A 184 0.82 -11.57 7.17
C LEU A 184 0.24 -12.66 6.25
N ALA A 185 0.57 -12.64 4.96
CA ALA A 185 0.18 -13.65 3.99
C ALA A 185 0.70 -15.06 4.32
N ASN A 186 1.68 -15.16 5.22
CA ASN A 186 2.27 -16.42 5.69
C ASN A 186 1.80 -16.80 7.09
N ALA A 187 1.09 -15.90 7.78
CA ALA A 187 0.47 -16.15 9.08
C ALA A 187 -0.87 -16.89 8.95
N HIS A 188 -1.55 -16.78 7.81
CA HIS A 188 -2.87 -17.38 7.58
C HIS A 188 -2.94 -18.26 6.34
N SER A 189 -3.74 -19.33 6.43
CA SER A 189 -4.05 -20.22 5.32
C SER A 189 -4.81 -19.47 4.23
N LYS A 190 -4.33 -19.59 2.98
CA LYS A 190 -5.00 -18.98 1.83
C LYS A 190 -6.43 -19.51 1.61
N ARG A 191 -6.71 -20.76 2.02
CA ARG A 191 -7.99 -21.43 1.79
C ARG A 191 -9.03 -21.10 2.84
N THR A 192 -8.62 -21.05 4.10
CA THR A 192 -9.55 -21.00 5.24
C THR A 192 -9.46 -19.71 6.05
N GLY A 193 -8.43 -18.87 5.84
CA GLY A 193 -8.16 -17.71 6.68
C GLY A 193 -7.70 -18.07 8.11
N ALA A 194 -7.67 -19.35 8.46
CA ALA A 194 -7.20 -19.83 9.76
C ALA A 194 -5.70 -19.57 9.90
N PRO A 195 -5.19 -19.23 11.11
CA PRO A 195 -3.76 -19.12 11.34
C PRO A 195 -3.06 -20.45 11.02
N TRP A 196 -1.85 -20.40 10.44
CA TRP A 196 -1.05 -21.61 10.24
C TRP A 196 -0.60 -22.18 11.59
N SER A 197 -0.47 -23.50 11.68
CA SER A 197 0.03 -24.15 12.90
C SER A 197 1.40 -23.62 13.32
N THR A 198 2.26 -23.25 12.36
CA THR A 198 3.59 -22.64 12.58
C THR A 198 3.56 -21.25 13.23
N TRP A 199 2.38 -20.62 13.30
CA TRP A 199 2.09 -19.34 13.93
C TRP A 199 1.30 -19.48 15.25
N THR A 200 1.04 -20.72 15.66
CA THR A 200 0.37 -21.08 16.92
C THR A 200 1.30 -21.94 17.76
N ASP A 201 1.02 -22.07 19.07
CA ASP A 201 1.79 -22.92 19.99
C ASP A 201 1.86 -24.41 19.56
N GLY A 202 0.98 -24.85 18.65
CA GLY A 202 0.91 -26.22 18.12
C GLY A 202 1.77 -26.49 16.87
N GLY A 203 2.63 -25.56 16.44
CA GLY A 203 3.61 -25.81 15.39
C GLY A 203 4.70 -26.77 15.87
N SER A 204 5.31 -27.54 14.95
CA SER A 204 6.30 -28.59 15.25
C SER A 204 7.61 -28.12 15.92
N GLY A 205 7.73 -26.83 16.24
CA GLY A 205 8.80 -26.25 17.04
C GLY A 205 8.19 -25.21 17.97
N GLY A 206 8.54 -25.26 19.26
CA GLY A 206 7.95 -24.40 20.28
C GLY A 206 8.03 -22.91 19.95
N GLY A 207 6.94 -22.19 20.23
CA GLY A 207 6.82 -20.73 20.13
C GLY A 207 6.40 -20.19 18.76
N SER A 208 5.80 -19.01 18.78
CA SER A 208 5.38 -18.24 17.61
C SER A 208 6.59 -17.71 16.79
N PRO A 209 6.42 -17.35 15.51
CA PRO A 209 7.52 -16.82 14.68
C PRO A 209 8.23 -15.60 15.28
N PRO A 210 7.53 -14.61 15.89
CA PRO A 210 8.22 -13.53 16.59
C PRO A 210 9.12 -14.01 17.72
N GLU A 211 8.68 -14.99 18.51
CA GLU A 211 9.47 -15.55 19.62
C GLU A 211 10.71 -16.27 19.11
N ARG A 212 10.57 -17.13 18.10
CA ARG A 212 11.71 -17.85 17.50
C ARG A 212 12.73 -16.89 16.88
N LEU A 213 12.26 -15.83 16.21
CA LEU A 213 13.15 -14.83 15.63
C LEU A 213 13.86 -13.98 16.69
N ARG A 214 13.18 -13.61 17.76
CA ARG A 214 13.81 -12.92 18.90
C ARG A 214 14.85 -13.80 19.59
N ALA A 215 14.56 -15.09 19.77
CA ALA A 215 15.52 -16.06 20.30
C ALA A 215 16.76 -16.21 19.39
N ALA A 216 16.59 -16.02 18.08
CA ALA A 216 17.67 -15.98 17.09
C ALA A 216 18.33 -14.58 16.93
N GLY A 217 18.02 -13.62 17.80
CA GLY A 217 18.67 -12.31 17.86
C GLY A 217 17.98 -11.18 17.07
N ALA A 218 16.81 -11.41 16.47
CA ALA A 218 16.07 -10.34 15.80
C ALA A 218 15.63 -9.25 16.79
N ARG A 219 16.01 -8.00 16.51
CA ARG A 219 15.79 -6.87 17.45
C ARG A 219 14.41 -6.26 17.33
N ARG A 220 13.91 -6.12 16.10
CA ARG A 220 12.59 -5.56 15.79
C ARG A 220 11.93 -6.29 14.65
N LEU A 221 10.62 -6.46 14.76
CA LEU A 221 9.79 -7.20 13.82
C LEU A 221 8.60 -6.35 13.39
N VAL A 222 8.42 -6.22 12.08
CA VAL A 222 7.26 -5.60 11.45
C VAL A 222 6.38 -6.68 10.81
N LEU A 223 5.07 -6.55 10.91
CA LEU A 223 4.13 -7.38 10.17
C LEU A 223 3.56 -6.59 8.99
N THR A 224 3.68 -7.09 7.77
CA THR A 224 3.12 -6.42 6.58
C THR A 224 1.78 -7.03 6.20
N GLY A 225 0.74 -6.19 6.17
CA GLY A 225 -0.60 -6.55 5.71
C GLY A 225 -0.76 -6.58 4.19
N VAL A 226 0.29 -6.29 3.43
CA VAL A 226 0.26 -6.27 1.96
C VAL A 226 0.18 -7.70 1.40
N MET A 227 -0.94 -8.03 0.77
CA MET A 227 -1.18 -9.31 0.10
C MET A 227 -2.34 -9.20 -0.89
N ASN A 228 -2.61 -10.25 -1.65
CA ASN A 228 -3.72 -10.23 -2.59
C ASN A 228 -5.10 -10.19 -1.89
N ASP A 229 -6.07 -9.56 -2.55
CA ASP A 229 -7.41 -9.34 -1.99
C ASP A 229 -8.16 -10.64 -1.65
N GLN A 230 -7.89 -11.73 -2.37
CA GLN A 230 -8.49 -13.04 -2.06
C GLN A 230 -8.08 -13.54 -0.67
N ARG A 231 -6.80 -13.40 -0.31
CA ARG A 231 -6.33 -13.75 1.03
C ARG A 231 -6.87 -12.79 2.08
N LEU A 232 -6.96 -11.49 1.77
CA LEU A 232 -7.55 -10.51 2.67
C LEU A 232 -9.03 -10.80 2.96
N ALA A 233 -9.79 -11.18 1.93
CA ALA A 233 -11.18 -11.59 2.08
C ALA A 233 -11.32 -12.82 2.99
N ALA A 234 -10.43 -13.81 2.86
CA ALA A 234 -10.41 -14.97 3.75
C ALA A 234 -10.03 -14.60 5.20
N LEU A 235 -9.23 -13.55 5.39
CA LEU A 235 -8.81 -13.05 6.70
C LEU A 235 -9.90 -12.19 7.38
N TRP A 236 -10.81 -11.60 6.61
CA TRP A 236 -11.82 -10.66 7.12
C TRP A 236 -12.61 -11.16 8.34
N PRO A 237 -13.11 -12.42 8.38
CA PRO A 237 -13.82 -12.92 9.57
C PRO A 237 -12.96 -12.90 10.84
N ALA A 238 -11.67 -13.24 10.73
CA ALA A 238 -10.75 -13.21 11.86
C ALA A 238 -10.49 -11.78 12.34
N VAL A 239 -10.32 -10.84 11.41
CA VAL A 239 -10.13 -9.41 11.72
C VAL A 239 -11.39 -8.81 12.34
N ALA A 240 -12.57 -9.12 11.81
CA ALA A 240 -13.86 -8.71 12.37
C ALA A 240 -14.08 -9.26 13.79
N GLN A 241 -13.61 -10.49 14.05
CA GLN A 241 -13.60 -11.11 15.38
C GLN A 241 -12.41 -10.67 16.26
N ARG A 242 -11.60 -9.71 15.81
CA ARG A 242 -10.43 -9.16 16.52
C ARG A 242 -9.37 -10.20 16.89
N ARG A 243 -9.25 -11.28 16.13
CA ARG A 243 -8.20 -12.29 16.27
C ARG A 243 -6.95 -11.86 15.49
N LEU A 244 -6.30 -10.80 15.98
CA LEU A 244 -5.13 -10.19 15.36
C LEU A 244 -3.84 -10.86 15.86
N VAL A 245 -2.83 -10.92 15.00
CA VAL A 245 -1.51 -11.47 15.35
C VAL A 245 -0.77 -10.47 16.26
N VAL A 246 -0.23 -10.96 17.37
CA VAL A 246 0.49 -10.16 18.37
C VAL A 246 2.00 -10.44 18.33
N GLY A 247 2.78 -9.64 19.07
CA GLY A 247 4.21 -9.85 19.24
C GLY A 247 5.09 -9.12 18.22
N PHE A 248 4.52 -8.24 17.40
CA PHE A 248 5.25 -7.35 16.48
C PHE A 248 5.42 -5.95 17.07
N ASP A 249 6.50 -5.27 16.69
CA ASP A 249 6.81 -3.92 17.13
C ASP A 249 6.06 -2.86 16.29
N LEU A 250 5.67 -3.23 15.07
CA LEU A 250 4.84 -2.42 14.17
C LEU A 250 4.04 -3.32 13.22
N VAL A 251 2.85 -2.88 12.85
CA VAL A 251 2.05 -3.51 11.79
C VAL A 251 1.79 -2.52 10.66
N LEU A 252 2.08 -2.88 9.42
CA LEU A 252 1.49 -2.19 8.26
C LEU A 252 0.09 -2.77 8.05
N ALA A 253 -0.95 -1.96 8.24
CA ALA A 253 -2.32 -2.41 8.19
C ALA A 253 -2.63 -3.03 6.81
N PRO A 254 -3.37 -4.16 6.76
CA PRO A 254 -3.91 -4.68 5.52
C PRO A 254 -4.74 -3.65 4.77
N ALA A 255 -4.57 -3.57 3.46
CA ALA A 255 -5.38 -2.74 2.59
C ALA A 255 -5.85 -3.53 1.37
N TRP A 256 -7.12 -3.33 1.02
CA TRP A 256 -7.73 -3.90 -0.18
C TRP A 256 -7.38 -3.08 -1.40
N SER A 257 -7.24 -3.73 -2.54
CA SER A 257 -6.90 -3.04 -3.77
C SER A 257 -8.07 -2.20 -4.29
N VAL A 258 -7.75 -1.11 -4.99
CA VAL A 258 -8.72 -0.29 -5.70
C VAL A 258 -8.40 -0.40 -7.19
N TYR A 259 -9.18 -1.19 -7.92
CA TYR A 259 -8.94 -1.44 -9.35
C TYR A 259 -9.71 -0.46 -10.24
N GLU A 260 -9.06 0.10 -11.25
CA GLU A 260 -9.68 1.04 -12.20
C GLU A 260 -10.98 0.53 -12.84
N THR A 261 -11.06 -0.77 -13.11
CA THR A 261 -12.23 -1.40 -13.75
C THR A 261 -13.41 -1.66 -12.80
N ASP A 262 -13.21 -1.45 -11.51
CA ASP A 262 -14.24 -1.68 -10.50
C ASP A 262 -15.16 -0.46 -10.36
N PRO A 263 -16.45 -0.68 -10.03
CA PRO A 263 -17.37 0.43 -9.82
C PRO A 263 -16.94 1.25 -8.61
N ARG A 264 -17.25 2.56 -8.61
CA ARG A 264 -16.89 3.47 -7.52
C ARG A 264 -17.35 3.00 -6.13
N LEU A 265 -18.45 2.27 -6.06
CA LEU A 265 -18.93 1.70 -4.80
C LEU A 265 -17.97 0.64 -4.22
N GLU A 266 -17.36 -0.18 -5.08
CA GLU A 266 -16.31 -1.12 -4.69
C GLU A 266 -15.10 -0.38 -4.13
N HIS A 267 -14.69 0.71 -4.79
CA HIS A 267 -13.57 1.53 -4.32
C HIS A 267 -13.82 2.09 -2.92
N LEU A 268 -15.01 2.67 -2.69
CA LEU A 268 -15.40 3.17 -1.37
C LEU A 268 -15.40 2.07 -0.31
N TYR A 269 -15.88 0.88 -0.67
CA TYR A 269 -15.89 -0.28 0.22
C TYR A 269 -14.46 -0.72 0.58
N ALA A 270 -13.56 -0.84 -0.40
CA ALA A 270 -12.17 -1.23 -0.18
C ALA A 270 -11.42 -0.22 0.70
N ILE A 271 -11.60 1.09 0.45
CA ILE A 271 -11.02 2.17 1.26
C ILE A 271 -11.53 2.07 2.70
N ARG A 272 -12.84 1.97 2.88
CA ARG A 272 -13.46 1.81 4.20
C ARG A 272 -12.92 0.60 4.94
N GLN A 273 -12.88 -0.55 4.27
CA GLN A 273 -12.45 -1.80 4.87
C GLN A 273 -11.00 -1.70 5.35
N SER A 274 -10.13 -1.10 4.54
CA SER A 274 -8.72 -0.86 4.88
C SER A 274 -8.57 0.05 6.11
N ALA A 275 -9.29 1.17 6.14
CA ALA A 275 -9.28 2.10 7.26
C ALA A 275 -9.85 1.47 8.55
N LEU A 276 -10.92 0.69 8.45
CA LEU A 276 -11.52 -0.02 9.57
C LEU A 276 -10.56 -1.05 10.16
N VAL A 277 -9.83 -1.80 9.34
CA VAL A 277 -8.81 -2.73 9.85
C VAL A 277 -7.70 -1.99 10.58
N ALA A 278 -7.24 -0.86 10.05
CA ALA A 278 -6.24 -0.04 10.72
C ALA A 278 -6.74 0.47 12.09
N ASP A 279 -7.98 0.98 12.18
CA ASP A 279 -8.59 1.40 13.45
C ASP A 279 -8.69 0.24 14.45
N LEU A 280 -9.09 -0.95 13.99
CA LEU A 280 -9.17 -2.14 14.83
C LEU A 280 -7.79 -2.59 15.33
N MET A 281 -6.76 -2.58 14.47
CA MET A 281 -5.40 -2.97 14.81
C MET A 281 -4.71 -1.97 15.76
N ALA A 282 -5.04 -0.68 15.65
CA ALA A 282 -4.54 0.35 16.55
C ALA A 282 -4.96 0.16 18.02
N ARG A 283 -5.91 -0.74 18.31
CA ARG A 283 -6.25 -1.16 19.68
C ARG A 283 -5.19 -2.06 20.32
N VAL A 284 -4.39 -2.74 19.51
CA VAL A 284 -3.48 -3.81 19.96
C VAL A 284 -2.04 -3.29 20.06
N GLY A 285 -1.65 -2.36 19.20
CA GLY A 285 -0.31 -1.78 19.21
C GLY A 285 -0.05 -0.85 18.05
N PRO A 286 1.22 -0.43 17.86
CA PRO A 286 1.63 0.44 16.76
C PRO A 286 1.22 -0.12 15.40
N VAL A 287 0.50 0.68 14.64
CA VAL A 287 0.03 0.32 13.29
C VAL A 287 0.14 1.52 12.36
N VAL A 288 0.46 1.23 11.11
CA VAL A 288 0.53 2.20 10.02
C VAL A 288 -0.64 1.94 9.07
N PRO A 289 -1.60 2.86 8.92
CA PRO A 289 -2.65 2.75 7.91
C PRO A 289 -2.07 2.71 6.50
N THR A 290 -2.57 1.78 5.66
CA THR A 290 -2.16 1.70 4.26
C THR A 290 -3.20 2.38 3.37
N LEU A 291 -2.77 3.35 2.56
CA LEU A 291 -3.63 4.10 1.67
C LEU A 291 -3.82 3.41 0.33
N ASN A 292 -5.04 3.52 -0.20
CA ASN A 292 -5.42 3.13 -1.55
C ASN A 292 -6.33 4.22 -2.15
N TRP A 293 -6.22 4.49 -3.44
CA TRP A 293 -7.03 5.53 -4.08
C TRP A 293 -7.25 5.23 -5.55
N TYR A 294 -8.34 5.77 -6.08
CA TYR A 294 -8.58 5.85 -7.51
C TYR A 294 -8.55 7.30 -7.99
N ARG A 295 -9.11 8.21 -7.18
CA ARG A 295 -9.16 9.66 -7.43
C ARG A 295 -8.48 10.43 -6.31
N ARG A 296 -8.15 11.70 -6.56
CA ARG A 296 -7.65 12.58 -5.50
C ARG A 296 -8.61 12.66 -4.31
N GLN A 297 -9.92 12.72 -4.56
CA GLN A 297 -10.94 12.77 -3.51
C GLN A 297 -10.87 11.58 -2.53
N ASP A 298 -10.48 10.38 -3.01
CA ASP A 298 -10.30 9.21 -2.14
C ASP A 298 -9.13 9.43 -1.17
N LEU A 299 -8.07 10.06 -1.65
CA LEU A 299 -6.90 10.42 -0.86
C LEU A 299 -7.22 11.57 0.09
N ASP A 300 -7.90 12.63 -0.36
CA ASP A 300 -8.31 13.77 0.48
C ASP A 300 -9.09 13.31 1.72
N ARG A 301 -10.05 12.38 1.54
CA ARG A 301 -10.85 11.82 2.64
C ARG A 301 -10.01 11.02 3.62
N GLN A 302 -9.09 10.20 3.13
CA GLN A 302 -8.21 9.41 4.00
C GLN A 302 -7.22 10.31 4.74
N LEU A 303 -6.67 11.34 4.10
CA LEU A 303 -5.76 12.28 4.74
C LEU A 303 -6.46 13.12 5.81
N ALA A 304 -7.70 13.54 5.59
CA ALA A 304 -8.50 14.20 6.63
C ALA A 304 -8.77 13.28 7.83
N TRP A 305 -9.04 11.99 7.58
CA TRP A 305 -9.16 10.98 8.64
C TRP A 305 -7.85 10.78 9.40
N LEU A 306 -6.71 10.70 8.70
CA LEU A 306 -5.39 10.54 9.31
C LEU A 306 -4.94 11.77 10.11
N GLU A 307 -5.26 12.98 9.64
CA GLU A 307 -5.02 14.22 10.39
C GLU A 307 -5.84 14.22 11.70
N LYS A 308 -7.13 13.90 11.61
CA LYS A 308 -8.04 13.81 12.77
C LYS A 308 -7.58 12.76 13.79
N THR A 309 -6.99 11.66 13.32
CA THR A 309 -6.54 10.54 14.16
C THR A 309 -5.06 10.61 14.55
N GLU A 310 -4.40 11.74 14.24
CA GLU A 310 -3.00 12.03 14.57
C GLU A 310 -2.03 10.92 14.12
N ALA A 311 -2.27 10.34 12.94
CA ALA A 311 -1.42 9.28 12.42
C ALA A 311 0.02 9.78 12.21
N ALA A 312 0.98 9.16 12.91
CA ALA A 312 2.40 9.51 12.80
C ALA A 312 3.05 9.00 11.50
N ALA A 313 2.41 8.03 10.84
CA ALA A 313 2.95 7.39 9.65
C ALA A 313 1.86 6.84 8.74
N ILE A 314 2.21 6.65 7.47
CA ILE A 314 1.32 6.21 6.41
C ILE A 314 2.03 5.19 5.54
N ALA A 315 1.34 4.12 5.13
CA ALA A 315 1.86 3.14 4.19
C ALA A 315 1.24 3.28 2.80
N VAL A 316 2.04 2.96 1.77
CA VAL A 316 1.61 2.88 0.37
C VAL A 316 2.16 1.60 -0.24
N ASP A 317 1.28 0.78 -0.84
CA ASP A 317 1.69 -0.39 -1.60
C ASP A 317 2.01 -0.01 -3.06
N CYS A 318 3.28 -0.13 -3.43
CA CYS A 318 3.79 0.11 -4.78
C CYS A 318 3.93 -1.18 -5.60
N SER A 319 3.63 -2.35 -5.02
CA SER A 319 3.91 -3.67 -5.61
C SER A 319 2.98 -4.03 -6.78
N THR A 320 1.73 -3.54 -6.75
CA THR A 320 0.74 -3.76 -7.81
C THR A 320 0.89 -2.79 -9.00
N LEU A 321 1.74 -1.78 -8.85
CA LEU A 321 1.86 -0.65 -9.77
C LEU A 321 3.05 -0.85 -10.71
N SER A 322 2.86 -1.63 -11.77
CA SER A 322 3.90 -1.84 -12.79
C SER A 322 3.89 -0.73 -13.86
N GLY A 323 5.08 -0.34 -14.32
CA GLY A 323 5.26 0.59 -15.44
C GLY A 323 5.44 2.05 -15.02
N ALA A 324 5.98 2.86 -15.93
CA ALA A 324 6.35 4.26 -15.68
C ALA A 324 5.13 5.15 -15.37
N ARG A 325 4.00 4.95 -16.07
CA ARG A 325 2.78 5.74 -15.85
C ARG A 325 2.25 5.62 -14.42
N ARG A 326 2.08 4.39 -13.93
CA ARG A 326 1.61 4.15 -12.56
C ARG A 326 2.60 4.64 -11.51
N TRP A 327 3.90 4.56 -11.79
CA TRP A 327 4.90 5.11 -10.90
C TRP A 327 4.83 6.64 -10.80
N ARG A 328 4.58 7.35 -11.91
CA ARG A 328 4.33 8.80 -11.88
C ARG A 328 3.12 9.15 -11.01
N GLU A 329 2.03 8.39 -11.12
CA GLU A 329 0.84 8.55 -10.29
C GLU A 329 1.16 8.41 -8.78
N VAL A 330 1.95 7.40 -8.40
CA VAL A 330 2.45 7.24 -7.02
C VAL A 330 3.28 8.44 -6.59
N ARG A 331 4.25 8.87 -7.40
CA ARG A 331 5.10 10.02 -7.05
C ARG A 331 4.30 11.29 -6.83
N SER A 332 3.30 11.54 -7.68
CA SER A 332 2.37 12.66 -7.49
C SER A 332 1.57 12.53 -6.20
N ALA A 333 1.12 11.33 -5.86
CA ALA A 333 0.43 11.08 -4.60
C ALA A 333 1.33 11.29 -3.39
N LEU A 334 2.58 10.81 -3.42
CA LEU A 334 3.55 11.05 -2.34
C LEU A 334 3.87 12.53 -2.17
N ALA A 335 4.05 13.28 -3.26
CA ALA A 335 4.20 14.74 -3.21
C ALA A 335 2.98 15.40 -2.59
N TYR A 336 1.77 14.99 -3.01
CA TYR A 336 0.52 15.51 -2.47
C TYR A 336 0.38 15.23 -0.97
N ILE A 337 0.61 13.98 -0.54
CA ILE A 337 0.62 13.58 0.87
C ILE A 337 1.60 14.44 1.66
N ARG A 338 2.82 14.67 1.16
CA ARG A 338 3.80 15.54 1.82
C ARG A 338 3.34 16.99 1.94
N THR A 339 2.55 17.50 1.00
CA THR A 339 1.98 18.83 1.16
C THR A 339 0.90 18.87 2.26
N VAL A 340 0.04 17.86 2.33
CA VAL A 340 -1.09 17.84 3.28
C VAL A 340 -0.64 17.45 4.68
N LEU A 341 0.22 16.43 4.80
CA LEU A 341 0.75 15.87 6.03
C LEU A 341 2.30 15.86 5.99
N PRO A 342 2.96 17.01 6.16
CA PRO A 342 4.42 17.11 6.00
C PRO A 342 5.22 16.34 7.06
N HIS A 343 4.61 16.01 8.20
CA HIS A 343 5.32 15.42 9.34
C HIS A 343 5.32 13.89 9.36
N VAL A 344 4.43 13.24 8.60
CA VAL A 344 4.19 11.79 8.70
C VAL A 344 5.35 10.99 8.09
N GLU A 345 5.71 9.85 8.68
CA GLU A 345 6.66 8.92 8.05
C GLU A 345 5.97 8.17 6.90
N LEU A 346 6.65 8.00 5.76
CA LEU A 346 6.15 7.26 4.59
C LEU A 346 6.73 5.85 4.56
N HIS A 347 5.88 4.84 4.71
CA HIS A 347 6.23 3.42 4.61
C HIS A 347 5.86 2.88 3.23
N LEU A 348 6.85 2.62 2.38
CA LEU A 348 6.62 2.25 0.98
C LEU A 348 6.94 0.79 0.76
N TYR A 349 5.96 0.01 0.28
CA TYR A 349 6.14 -1.41 0.04
C TYR A 349 6.34 -1.70 -1.45
N GLY A 350 7.40 -2.44 -1.81
CA GLY A 350 7.56 -3.00 -3.15
C GLY A 350 8.18 -2.07 -4.22
N ALA A 351 8.71 -0.90 -3.84
CA ALA A 351 9.51 -0.08 -4.76
C ALA A 351 10.93 -0.68 -4.88
N SER A 352 11.17 -1.47 -5.95
CA SER A 352 12.36 -2.32 -5.99
C SER A 352 13.34 -2.09 -7.15
N SER A 353 13.02 -1.27 -8.16
CA SER A 353 13.96 -0.96 -9.26
C SER A 353 14.85 0.24 -8.92
N ALA A 354 16.02 0.34 -9.55
CA ALA A 354 16.97 1.44 -9.33
C ALA A 354 16.32 2.82 -9.43
N ASP A 355 15.63 3.09 -10.56
CA ASP A 355 14.97 4.38 -10.80
C ASP A 355 13.91 4.69 -9.74
N ARG A 356 13.18 3.67 -9.26
CA ARG A 356 12.16 3.87 -8.23
C ARG A 356 12.79 4.18 -6.89
N VAL A 357 13.85 3.45 -6.52
CA VAL A 357 14.58 3.66 -5.27
C VAL A 357 15.22 5.05 -5.27
N GLU A 358 15.81 5.48 -6.38
CA GLU A 358 16.38 6.82 -6.55
C GLU A 358 15.32 7.92 -6.49
N ASP A 359 14.15 7.71 -7.11
CA ASP A 359 13.03 8.65 -6.96
C ASP A 359 12.56 8.79 -5.51
N LEU A 360 12.76 7.78 -4.65
CA LEU A 360 12.38 7.83 -3.24
C LEU A 360 13.34 8.65 -2.38
N VAL A 361 14.60 8.77 -2.77
CA VAL A 361 15.60 9.64 -2.11
C VAL A 361 15.12 11.09 -2.09
N ALA A 362 14.33 11.49 -3.10
CA ALA A 362 13.80 12.84 -3.16
C ALA A 362 12.93 13.19 -1.95
N PHE A 363 12.34 12.20 -1.25
CA PHE A 363 11.43 12.38 -0.12
C PHE A 363 12.12 12.14 1.22
N ASP A 364 11.80 12.97 2.21
CA ASP A 364 12.26 12.78 3.58
C ASP A 364 11.39 11.76 4.34
N ARG A 365 11.95 11.19 5.41
CA ARG A 365 11.25 10.27 6.33
C ARG A 365 10.56 9.11 5.59
N VAL A 366 11.32 8.42 4.76
CA VAL A 366 10.86 7.24 4.01
C VAL A 366 11.46 5.97 4.62
N VAL A 367 10.61 4.96 4.76
CA VAL A 367 10.99 3.58 5.10
C VAL A 367 10.57 2.68 3.95
N LEU A 368 11.56 2.09 3.26
CA LEU A 368 11.33 1.15 2.18
C LEU A 368 11.20 -0.28 2.70
N TYR A 369 10.16 -0.99 2.28
CA TYR A 369 9.95 -2.41 2.50
C TYR A 369 10.18 -3.18 1.21
N SER A 370 11.12 -4.13 1.22
CA SER A 370 11.49 -4.86 0.01
C SER A 370 11.64 -6.36 0.24
N ALA A 371 10.86 -7.15 -0.52
CA ALA A 371 11.00 -8.60 -0.61
C ALA A 371 12.00 -9.05 -1.68
N ARG A 372 12.48 -8.13 -2.54
CA ARG A 372 13.33 -8.46 -3.70
C ARG A 372 14.68 -9.07 -3.30
N PRO A 373 15.41 -8.54 -2.29
CA PRO A 373 16.65 -9.16 -1.81
C PRO A 373 16.46 -10.63 -1.39
N ALA A 374 15.43 -10.92 -0.61
CA ALA A 374 15.15 -12.30 -0.17
C ALA A 374 14.73 -13.20 -1.34
N ALA A 375 13.95 -12.67 -2.29
CA ALA A 375 13.58 -13.42 -3.49
C ALA A 375 14.80 -13.84 -4.34
N LEU A 376 15.79 -12.96 -4.48
CA LEU A 376 17.04 -13.26 -5.20
C LEU A 376 17.96 -14.19 -4.41
N ALA A 377 18.02 -14.04 -3.09
CA ALA A 377 18.81 -14.93 -2.23
C ALA A 377 18.39 -16.41 -2.36
N ARG A 378 17.08 -16.69 -2.54
CA ARG A 378 16.58 -18.06 -2.80
C ARG A 378 17.17 -18.69 -4.05
N THR A 379 17.51 -17.90 -5.05
CA THR A 379 18.11 -18.33 -6.31
C THR A 379 19.62 -18.07 -6.37
N ARG A 380 20.26 -17.80 -5.22
CA ARG A 380 21.70 -17.48 -5.11
C ARG A 380 22.12 -16.32 -6.00
N GLN A 381 21.25 -15.32 -6.08
CA GLN A 381 21.49 -14.08 -6.79
C GLN A 381 21.58 -12.93 -5.81
N ILE A 382 22.30 -11.89 -6.21
CA ILE A 382 22.40 -10.63 -5.51
C ILE A 382 22.00 -9.46 -6.39
N LEU A 383 21.64 -8.35 -5.77
CA LEU A 383 21.64 -7.05 -6.42
C LEU A 383 23.08 -6.56 -6.54
N ASP A 384 23.44 -5.96 -7.68
CA ASP A 384 24.65 -5.14 -7.81
C ASP A 384 24.40 -3.68 -7.37
N GLU A 385 25.41 -2.83 -7.52
CA GLU A 385 25.32 -1.39 -7.21
C GLU A 385 24.27 -0.66 -8.08
N GLY A 386 23.96 -1.18 -9.26
CA GLY A 386 22.89 -0.70 -10.14
C GLY A 386 21.53 -1.34 -9.85
N LEU A 387 21.40 -2.09 -8.75
CA LEU A 387 20.22 -2.87 -8.36
C LEU A 387 19.75 -3.86 -9.44
N ARG A 388 20.69 -4.39 -10.23
CA ARG A 388 20.46 -5.43 -11.23
C ARG A 388 20.79 -6.80 -10.63
N PRO A 389 20.00 -7.85 -10.91
CA PRO A 389 20.32 -9.19 -10.45
C PRO A 389 21.60 -9.70 -11.10
N ARG A 390 22.48 -10.33 -10.33
CA ARG A 390 23.65 -11.07 -10.81
C ARG A 390 23.89 -12.32 -9.96
N PRO A 391 24.69 -13.30 -10.43
CA PRO A 391 25.10 -14.43 -9.61
C PRO A 391 25.77 -13.98 -8.30
N GLY A 392 25.39 -14.64 -7.22
CA GLY A 392 25.89 -14.40 -5.87
C GLY A 392 26.69 -15.59 -5.31
N PRO A 393 27.11 -15.50 -4.05
CA PRO A 393 27.72 -16.62 -3.33
C PRO A 393 26.74 -17.80 -3.13
N GLU A 394 27.28 -18.97 -2.78
CA GLU A 394 26.47 -20.16 -2.48
C GLU A 394 25.59 -19.98 -1.24
N ASP A 395 26.04 -19.16 -0.28
CA ASP A 395 25.29 -18.86 0.94
C ASP A 395 24.17 -17.84 0.66
N PRO A 396 22.88 -18.23 0.80
CA PRO A 396 21.75 -17.32 0.62
C PRO A 396 21.69 -16.21 1.68
N GLY A 397 22.20 -16.43 2.90
CA GLY A 397 22.31 -15.40 3.93
C GLY A 397 23.24 -14.26 3.48
N LEU A 398 24.40 -14.63 2.92
CA LEU A 398 25.32 -13.66 2.34
C LEU A 398 24.71 -12.96 1.13
N CYS A 399 23.99 -13.69 0.25
CA CYS A 399 23.28 -13.07 -0.88
C CYS A 399 22.27 -11.99 -0.44
N LEU A 400 21.50 -12.29 0.62
CA LEU A 400 20.54 -11.36 1.19
C LEU A 400 21.24 -10.12 1.72
N LEU A 401 22.23 -10.28 2.60
CA LEU A 401 22.93 -9.16 3.24
C LEU A 401 23.67 -8.28 2.22
N THR A 402 24.33 -8.86 1.21
CA THR A 402 24.96 -8.10 0.13
C THR A 402 23.93 -7.26 -0.65
N SER A 403 22.79 -7.86 -1.01
CA SER A 403 21.73 -7.15 -1.72
C SER A 403 21.12 -6.01 -0.89
N LEU A 404 21.00 -6.20 0.42
CA LEU A 404 20.53 -5.15 1.34
C LEU A 404 21.53 -4.01 1.46
N GLY A 405 22.83 -4.32 1.49
CA GLY A 405 23.90 -3.31 1.48
C GLY A 405 23.82 -2.40 0.26
N HIS A 406 23.71 -2.97 -0.95
CA HIS A 406 23.59 -2.18 -2.19
C HIS A 406 22.31 -1.35 -2.24
N LEU A 407 21.18 -1.90 -1.76
CA LEU A 407 19.91 -1.18 -1.72
C LEU A 407 19.95 -0.02 -0.70
N LEU A 408 20.57 -0.24 0.46
CA LEU A 408 20.74 0.79 1.50
C LEU A 408 21.70 1.90 1.05
N ASP A 409 22.81 1.55 0.40
CA ASP A 409 23.75 2.52 -0.18
C ASP A 409 23.01 3.44 -1.18
N ARG A 410 22.18 2.87 -2.06
CA ARG A 410 21.41 3.65 -3.02
C ARG A 410 20.39 4.59 -2.37
N LEU A 411 19.77 4.17 -1.27
CA LEU A 411 18.84 5.01 -0.49
C LEU A 411 19.53 6.12 0.31
N SER A 412 20.85 6.01 0.52
CA SER A 412 21.63 6.93 1.35
C SER A 412 22.38 8.00 0.54
N ARG A 413 22.42 7.86 -0.79
CA ARG A 413 22.89 8.88 -1.74
C ARG A 413 21.78 9.88 -1.95
#